data_AF-A0A9C8W0A5-F1
#
_entry.id   AF-A0A9C8W0A5-F1
#
_cell.length_a   1.000
_cell.length_b   1.000
_cell.length_c   1.000
_cell.angle_alpha   90.00
_cell.angle_beta   90.00
_cell.angle_gamma   90.00
#
_symmetry.space_group_name_H-M   'P 1'
#
loop_
_entity.id
_entity.type
_entity.pdbx_description
1 polymer ?
#
loop_
_entity_poly.entity_id
_entity_poly.type
_entity_poly.pdbx_seq_one_letter_code
_entity_poly.pdbx_strand_id
1 'polypeptide(L)'
;MNTVSLSELPLPDCLSAFCCFLVLALLLLSGGLADALAAGEVTFSWRANPPEDNVIGYRLYYGTTSRFDSAGRPRPGFHYDRFIDFTEWERCEGGDPQLCQALAAGEVVCENLWSDTPRCTLSGLTGPLYFAMTAYNAQSESSYTREIFLPPPTASAPATPGTSLPPAPGQVSPAIAHTLQQIYSLLLLRD
;
A
#
# COMPACT_ATOMS: atom_id res chain seq x y z
N MET A 1 -57.17 -19.58 -57.36
CA MET A 1 -56.95 -18.58 -56.30
C MET A 1 -55.72 -19.01 -55.49
N ASN A 2 -54.71 -18.16 -55.55
CA ASN A 2 -53.55 -17.96 -54.65
C ASN A 2 -52.53 -19.09 -54.43
N THR A 3 -51.45 -18.97 -55.19
CA THR A 3 -50.05 -19.31 -54.86
C THR A 3 -49.56 -18.61 -53.58
N VAL A 4 -48.79 -19.29 -52.73
CA VAL A 4 -47.98 -18.67 -51.67
C VAL A 4 -46.52 -19.10 -51.85
N SER A 5 -45.67 -18.08 -51.88
CA SER A 5 -44.25 -18.10 -52.25
C SER A 5 -43.35 -18.47 -51.09
N LEU A 6 -42.23 -19.14 -51.41
CA LEU A 6 -41.03 -19.24 -50.58
C LEU A 6 -40.40 -17.84 -50.45
N SER A 7 -39.92 -17.50 -49.25
CA SER A 7 -39.02 -16.37 -49.01
C SER A 7 -37.85 -16.84 -48.17
N GLU A 8 -36.69 -16.86 -48.83
CA GLU A 8 -35.36 -17.12 -48.33
C GLU A 8 -34.99 -16.14 -47.19
N LEU A 9 -34.39 -16.66 -46.12
CA LEU A 9 -33.74 -15.84 -45.10
C LEU A 9 -32.35 -15.44 -45.59
N PRO A 10 -31.98 -14.14 -45.60
CA PRO A 10 -30.66 -13.72 -46.04
C PRO A 10 -29.58 -14.16 -45.04
N LEU A 11 -28.55 -14.83 -45.54
CA LEU A 11 -27.33 -15.09 -44.80
C LEU A 11 -26.58 -13.76 -44.58
N PRO A 12 -26.01 -13.51 -43.38
CA PRO A 12 -25.37 -12.23 -43.06
C PRO A 12 -24.06 -12.05 -43.84
N ASP A 13 -23.87 -10.85 -44.37
CA ASP A 13 -22.72 -10.44 -45.17
C ASP A 13 -21.39 -10.62 -44.41
N CYS A 14 -20.44 -11.34 -45.02
CA CYS A 14 -19.08 -11.58 -44.52
C CYS A 14 -18.31 -10.30 -44.13
N LEU A 15 -18.76 -9.12 -44.59
CA LEU A 15 -18.15 -7.82 -44.32
C LEU A 15 -18.27 -7.38 -42.84
N SER A 16 -19.32 -7.82 -42.13
CA SER A 16 -19.56 -7.45 -40.72
C SER A 16 -18.66 -8.23 -39.76
N ALA A 17 -18.39 -9.51 -40.06
CA ALA A 17 -17.56 -10.36 -39.22
C ALA A 17 -16.09 -9.88 -39.18
N PHE A 18 -15.56 -9.40 -40.30
CA PHE A 18 -14.19 -8.86 -40.37
C PHE A 18 -14.04 -7.58 -39.53
N CYS A 19 -15.02 -6.68 -39.55
CA CYS A 19 -15.00 -5.48 -38.69
C CYS A 19 -15.08 -5.83 -37.20
N CYS A 20 -15.91 -6.81 -36.81
CA CYS A 20 -15.96 -7.28 -35.42
C CYS A 20 -14.63 -7.87 -34.96
N PHE A 21 -13.97 -8.69 -35.79
CA PHE A 21 -12.65 -9.25 -35.46
C PHE A 21 -11.55 -8.19 -35.37
N LEU A 22 -11.59 -7.16 -36.22
CA LEU A 22 -10.60 -6.06 -36.21
C LEU A 22 -10.77 -5.15 -34.98
N VAL A 23 -12.01 -4.87 -34.57
CA VAL A 23 -12.32 -4.13 -33.32
C VAL A 23 -11.95 -4.95 -32.09
N LEU A 24 -12.21 -6.27 -32.09
CA LEU A 24 -11.79 -7.15 -30.98
C LEU A 24 -10.27 -7.25 -30.88
N ALA A 25 -9.57 -7.34 -32.02
CA ALA A 25 -8.11 -7.35 -32.06
C ALA A 25 -7.51 -6.01 -31.61
N LEU A 26 -8.11 -4.88 -31.99
CA LEU A 26 -7.70 -3.54 -31.52
C LEU A 26 -7.96 -3.34 -30.02
N LEU A 27 -9.05 -3.89 -29.47
CA LEU A 27 -9.32 -3.90 -28.02
C LEU A 27 -8.36 -4.82 -27.24
N LEU A 28 -7.89 -5.92 -27.87
CA LEU A 28 -6.91 -6.81 -27.27
C LEU A 28 -5.47 -6.27 -27.36
N LEU A 29 -5.14 -5.46 -28.38
CA LEU A 29 -3.83 -4.79 -28.50
C LEU A 29 -3.72 -3.51 -27.65
N SER A 30 -4.83 -2.86 -27.28
CA SER A 30 -4.83 -1.71 -26.37
C SER A 30 -4.86 -2.09 -24.90
N GLY A 31 -5.06 -3.38 -24.58
CA GLY A 31 -4.76 -3.97 -23.28
C GLY A 31 -3.24 -4.02 -23.07
N GLY A 32 -2.62 -2.84 -23.01
CA GLY A 32 -1.20 -2.67 -22.77
C GLY A 32 -0.78 -3.48 -21.55
N LEU A 33 0.45 -4.01 -21.63
CA LEU A 33 1.20 -4.50 -20.49
C LEU A 33 1.06 -3.49 -19.35
N ALA A 34 0.17 -3.76 -18.40
CA ALA A 34 0.25 -3.11 -17.12
C ALA A 34 1.59 -3.58 -16.54
N ASP A 35 2.57 -2.69 -16.49
CA ASP A 35 3.73 -2.89 -15.63
C ASP A 35 3.16 -3.07 -14.22
N ALA A 36 3.00 -4.33 -13.82
CA ALA A 36 2.77 -4.68 -12.45
C ALA A 36 4.08 -4.36 -11.72
N LEU A 37 4.25 -3.08 -11.37
CA LEU A 37 5.15 -2.72 -10.28
C LEU A 37 4.73 -3.62 -9.13
N ALA A 38 5.62 -4.53 -8.73
CA ALA A 38 5.37 -5.41 -7.61
C ALA A 38 5.03 -4.52 -6.41
N ALA A 39 3.75 -4.48 -6.05
CA ALA A 39 3.31 -3.69 -4.93
C ALA A 39 3.97 -4.27 -3.67
N GLY A 40 4.66 -3.41 -2.93
CA GLY A 40 5.31 -3.80 -1.70
C GLY A 40 4.28 -4.13 -0.62
N GLU A 41 4.60 -5.13 0.19
CA GLU A 41 3.94 -5.40 1.47
C GLU A 41 4.90 -5.03 2.60
N VAL A 42 4.39 -4.32 3.61
CA VAL A 42 5.18 -3.87 4.75
C VAL A 42 4.40 -4.06 6.03
N THR A 43 5.01 -4.73 7.01
CA THR A 43 4.43 -4.87 8.35
C THR A 43 5.09 -3.91 9.34
N PHE A 44 4.27 -3.10 9.99
CA PHE A 44 4.63 -2.23 11.09
C PHE A 44 4.24 -2.90 12.41
N SER A 45 5.12 -2.82 13.40
CA SER A 45 4.82 -3.22 14.77
C SER A 45 5.40 -2.21 15.74
N TRP A 46 4.64 -1.85 16.78
CA TRP A 46 5.07 -0.88 17.78
C TRP A 46 4.71 -1.35 19.18
N ARG A 47 5.27 -0.67 20.18
CA ARG A 47 4.83 -0.82 21.57
C ARG A 47 3.70 0.18 21.83
N ALA A 48 2.58 -0.28 22.36
CA ALA A 48 1.48 0.59 22.69
C ALA A 48 1.85 1.61 23.78
N ASN A 49 1.16 2.75 23.75
CA ASN A 49 1.21 3.76 24.78
C ASN A 49 0.76 3.19 26.14
N PRO A 50 1.28 3.72 27.27
CA PRO A 50 0.74 3.42 28.59
C PRO A 50 -0.77 3.71 28.68
N PRO A 51 -1.56 2.92 29.45
CA PRO A 51 -3.01 3.10 29.53
C PRO A 51 -3.45 4.50 29.97
N GLU A 52 -2.66 5.17 30.82
CA GLU A 52 -2.93 6.51 31.32
C GLU A 52 -2.97 7.60 30.24
N ASP A 53 -2.38 7.35 29.07
CA ASP A 53 -2.40 8.28 27.93
C ASP A 53 -3.76 8.28 27.20
N ASN A 54 -4.63 7.31 27.51
CA ASN A 54 -5.97 7.13 26.93
C ASN A 54 -5.95 7.17 25.38
N VAL A 55 -4.93 6.56 24.75
CA VAL A 55 -4.82 6.50 23.29
C VAL A 55 -6.01 5.74 22.71
N ILE A 56 -6.71 6.39 21.78
CA ILE A 56 -7.88 5.83 21.11
C ILE A 56 -7.59 5.46 19.65
N GLY A 57 -6.38 5.75 19.16
CA GLY A 57 -5.99 5.41 17.79
C GLY A 57 -4.58 5.80 17.42
N TYR A 58 -4.18 5.34 16.24
CA TYR A 58 -2.85 5.59 15.66
C TYR A 58 -3.01 5.96 14.19
N ARG A 59 -2.19 6.92 13.74
CA ARG A 59 -2.11 7.31 12.32
C ARG A 59 -0.73 7.06 11.76
N LEU A 60 -0.67 6.35 10.64
CA LEU A 60 0.57 6.14 9.90
C LEU A 60 0.63 7.09 8.71
N TYR A 61 1.55 8.03 8.77
CA TYR A 61 1.82 9.01 7.72
C TYR A 61 2.90 8.49 6.79
N TYR A 62 2.74 8.76 5.49
CA TYR A 62 3.73 8.38 4.51
C TYR A 62 3.71 9.26 3.26
N GLY A 63 4.85 9.33 2.60
CA GLY A 63 5.02 10.09 1.37
C GLY A 63 6.36 9.84 0.70
N THR A 64 6.54 10.44 -0.47
CA THR A 64 7.73 10.29 -1.30
C THR A 64 8.88 11.21 -0.89
N THR A 65 8.62 12.18 -0.01
CA THR A 65 9.59 13.17 0.47
C THR A 65 9.82 13.02 1.97
N SER A 66 11.08 13.10 2.40
CA SER A 66 11.45 13.12 3.82
C SER A 66 11.03 14.41 4.49
N ARG A 67 10.58 14.32 5.75
CA ARG A 67 10.31 15.49 6.60
C ARG A 67 11.56 16.29 6.97
N PHE A 68 12.74 15.74 6.69
CA PHE A 68 14.04 16.36 7.00
C PHE A 68 14.74 16.87 5.74
N ASP A 69 15.51 17.94 5.90
CA ASP A 69 16.46 18.40 4.88
C ASP A 69 17.76 17.57 4.88
N SER A 70 18.67 17.88 3.96
CA SER A 70 19.96 17.18 3.87
C SER A 70 20.87 17.39 5.08
N ALA A 71 20.58 18.39 5.92
CA ALA A 71 21.26 18.65 7.19
C ALA A 71 20.55 17.98 8.38
N GLY A 72 19.48 17.22 8.16
CA GLY A 72 18.70 16.54 9.19
C GLY A 72 17.74 17.46 9.96
N ARG A 73 17.47 18.67 9.46
CA ARG A 73 16.57 19.63 10.11
C ARG A 73 15.13 19.42 9.62
N PRO A 74 14.10 19.57 10.48
CA PRO A 74 12.72 19.53 10.04
C PRO A 74 12.44 20.60 8.98
N ARG A 75 11.78 20.23 7.89
CA ARG A 75 11.35 21.17 6.86
C ARG A 75 10.15 21.99 7.35
N PRO A 76 10.18 23.34 7.29
CA PRO A 76 9.05 24.16 7.70
C PRO A 76 7.82 23.89 6.84
N GLY A 77 6.64 23.78 7.46
CA GLY A 77 5.37 23.55 6.75
C GLY A 77 5.24 22.17 6.09
N PHE A 78 6.14 21.25 6.39
CA PHE A 78 6.10 19.90 5.84
C PHE A 78 4.87 19.13 6.33
N HIS A 79 4.25 18.44 5.39
CA HIS A 79 3.21 17.46 5.59
C HIS A 79 3.54 16.25 4.72
N TYR A 80 3.21 15.06 5.22
CA TYR A 80 3.27 13.86 4.40
C TYR A 80 2.19 13.91 3.32
N ASP A 81 2.42 13.18 2.24
CA ASP A 81 1.48 13.09 1.12
C ASP A 81 0.15 12.48 1.58
N ARG A 82 0.20 11.49 2.48
CA ARG A 82 -0.97 10.75 2.96
C ARG A 82 -0.82 10.29 4.40
N PHE A 83 -1.94 9.92 5.03
CA PHE A 83 -1.93 9.09 6.23
C PHE A 83 -3.03 8.03 6.21
N ILE A 84 -2.86 6.98 7.00
CA ILE A 84 -3.86 5.96 7.28
C ILE A 84 -4.24 6.07 8.74
N ASP A 85 -5.54 6.14 9.02
CA ASP A 85 -6.08 6.01 10.37
C ASP A 85 -6.47 4.54 10.62
N PHE A 86 -5.74 3.86 11.51
CA PHE A 86 -5.98 2.43 11.78
C PHE A 86 -7.28 2.17 12.54
N THR A 87 -7.86 3.20 13.17
CA THR A 87 -9.11 3.07 13.92
C THR A 87 -10.30 3.19 12.97
N GLU A 88 -10.25 4.17 12.08
CA GLU A 88 -11.33 4.46 11.13
C GLU A 88 -11.26 3.60 9.87
N TRP A 89 -10.13 2.94 9.61
CA TRP A 89 -9.87 2.17 8.38
C TRP A 89 -9.95 3.04 7.12
N GLU A 90 -9.41 4.25 7.20
CA GLU A 90 -9.43 5.24 6.13
C GLU A 90 -8.02 5.71 5.75
N ARG A 91 -7.90 6.16 4.50
CA ARG A 91 -6.72 6.85 3.96
C ARG A 91 -7.09 8.27 3.60
N CYS A 92 -6.28 9.22 4.05
CA CYS A 92 -6.50 10.64 3.81
C CYS A 92 -5.31 11.28 3.09
N GLU A 93 -5.56 12.31 2.29
CA GLU A 93 -4.55 13.06 1.53
C GLU A 93 -4.06 14.31 2.28
N GLY A 94 -2.79 14.66 2.11
CA GLY A 94 -2.23 16.00 2.37
C GLY A 94 -2.30 16.52 3.82
N GLY A 95 -2.50 15.64 4.80
CA GLY A 95 -2.74 16.06 6.18
C GLY A 95 -4.10 16.72 6.42
N ASP A 96 -5.01 16.68 5.43
CA ASP A 96 -6.39 17.15 5.56
C ASP A 96 -7.31 15.97 5.92
N PRO A 97 -7.85 15.93 7.15
CA PRO A 97 -8.76 14.86 7.59
C PRO A 97 -10.14 14.90 6.90
N GLN A 98 -10.41 15.87 6.03
CA GLN A 98 -11.66 15.92 5.25
C GLN A 98 -11.57 15.16 3.92
N LEU A 99 -10.36 14.85 3.45
CA LEU A 99 -10.12 14.16 2.18
C LEU A 99 -9.79 12.69 2.41
N CYS A 100 -10.67 12.01 3.15
CA CYS A 100 -10.51 10.60 3.51
C CYS A 100 -11.35 9.68 2.61
N GLN A 101 -10.81 8.50 2.34
CA GLN A 101 -11.46 7.42 1.61
C GLN A 101 -11.30 6.11 2.40
N ALA A 102 -12.35 5.30 2.42
CA ALA A 102 -12.29 3.97 3.00
C ALA A 102 -11.21 3.12 2.30
N LEU A 103 -10.45 2.36 3.11
CA LEU A 103 -9.45 1.44 2.59
C LEU A 103 -10.10 0.27 1.84
N ALA A 104 -9.42 -0.22 0.80
CA ALA A 104 -9.84 -1.43 0.12
C ALA A 104 -9.63 -2.67 1.03
N ALA A 105 -10.44 -3.70 0.82
CA ALA A 105 -10.30 -4.95 1.57
C ALA A 105 -8.91 -5.56 1.37
N GLY A 106 -8.19 -5.84 2.47
CA GLY A 106 -6.85 -6.42 2.44
C GLY A 106 -5.72 -5.44 2.17
N GLU A 107 -6.02 -4.15 1.95
CA GLU A 107 -5.02 -3.10 1.82
C GLU A 107 -4.27 -2.86 3.13
N VAL A 108 -5.00 -2.92 4.25
CA VAL A 108 -4.46 -2.88 5.61
C VAL A 108 -5.04 -4.04 6.38
N VAL A 109 -4.19 -4.78 7.06
CA VAL A 109 -4.57 -5.86 7.98
C VAL A 109 -3.88 -5.61 9.31
N CYS A 110 -4.65 -5.30 10.34
CA CYS A 110 -4.13 -5.10 11.69
C CYS A 110 -4.45 -6.28 12.60
N GLU A 111 -3.46 -6.68 13.38
CA GLU A 111 -3.54 -7.70 14.42
C GLU A 111 -3.24 -7.02 15.77
N ASN A 112 -4.05 -7.33 16.78
CA ASN A 112 -3.82 -6.89 18.16
C ASN A 112 -3.67 -5.37 18.33
N LEU A 113 -4.44 -4.56 17.57
CA LEU A 113 -4.33 -3.09 17.56
C LEU A 113 -4.41 -2.44 18.95
N TRP A 114 -5.13 -3.09 19.87
CA TRP A 114 -5.38 -2.62 21.25
C TRP A 114 -4.56 -3.38 22.31
N SER A 115 -3.58 -4.17 21.90
CA SER A 115 -2.68 -4.90 22.80
C SER A 115 -1.38 -4.14 23.02
N ASP A 116 -0.48 -4.67 23.84
CA ASP A 116 0.83 -4.07 24.13
C ASP A 116 1.76 -4.00 22.91
N THR A 117 1.51 -4.84 21.90
CA THR A 117 2.30 -4.89 20.66
C THR A 117 1.39 -4.95 19.43
N PRO A 118 0.80 -3.81 19.04
CA PRO A 118 0.02 -3.72 17.81
C PRO A 118 0.85 -4.02 16.58
N ARG A 119 0.21 -4.60 15.56
CA ARG A 119 0.82 -4.91 14.29
C ARG A 119 -0.13 -4.59 13.15
N CYS A 120 0.34 -3.91 12.11
CA CYS A 120 -0.44 -3.68 10.90
C CYS A 120 0.41 -3.94 9.65
N THR A 121 -0.13 -4.72 8.72
CA THR A 121 0.45 -4.99 7.41
C THR A 121 -0.24 -4.15 6.36
N LEU A 122 0.54 -3.41 5.59
CA LEU A 122 0.10 -2.58 4.47
C LEU A 122 0.52 -3.24 3.16
N SER A 123 -0.41 -3.30 2.23
CA SER A 123 -0.22 -3.81 0.87
C SER A 123 -0.40 -2.68 -0.15
N GLY A 124 -0.02 -2.91 -1.41
CA GLY A 124 -0.28 -1.91 -2.46
C GLY A 124 0.73 -0.76 -2.49
N LEU A 125 1.82 -0.83 -1.73
CA LEU A 125 2.77 0.27 -1.62
C LEU A 125 3.65 0.37 -2.87
N THR A 126 3.82 1.57 -3.40
CA THR A 126 4.60 1.81 -4.62
C THR A 126 5.65 2.90 -4.41
N GLY A 127 6.86 2.64 -4.87
CA GLY A 127 7.96 3.60 -4.86
C GLY A 127 8.71 3.72 -3.53
N PRO A 128 9.71 4.61 -3.46
CA PRO A 128 10.40 4.92 -2.23
C PRO A 128 9.49 5.73 -1.31
N LEU A 129 9.34 5.31 -0.06
CA LEU A 129 8.41 5.92 0.89
C LEU A 129 9.07 6.21 2.23
N TYR A 130 8.78 7.37 2.79
CA TYR A 130 9.10 7.77 4.15
C TYR A 130 7.87 7.60 5.01
N PHE A 131 8.01 7.04 6.20
CA PHE A 131 6.93 6.75 7.14
C PHE A 131 7.19 7.38 8.49
N ALA A 132 6.15 7.87 9.13
CA ALA A 132 6.13 8.18 10.55
C ALA A 132 4.75 7.90 11.13
N MET A 133 4.66 7.74 12.44
CA MET A 133 3.40 7.43 13.12
C MET A 133 3.14 8.41 14.25
N THR A 134 1.87 8.62 14.57
CA THR A 134 1.42 9.32 15.78
C THR A 134 0.45 8.44 16.55
N ALA A 135 0.24 8.78 17.81
CA ALA A 135 -0.87 8.30 18.62
C ALA A 135 -1.78 9.48 18.96
N TYR A 136 -3.09 9.27 19.01
CA TYR A 136 -4.04 10.31 19.41
C TYR A 136 -5.04 9.81 20.44
N ASN A 137 -5.53 10.74 21.25
CA ASN A 137 -6.63 10.55 22.18
C ASN A 137 -7.76 11.56 21.86
N ALA A 138 -8.72 11.73 22.77
CA ALA A 138 -9.84 12.65 22.57
C ALA A 138 -9.45 14.13 22.64
N GLN A 139 -8.24 14.44 23.13
CA GLN A 139 -7.79 15.81 23.40
C GLN A 139 -6.70 16.26 22.43
N SER A 140 -5.77 15.38 22.08
CA SER A 140 -4.59 15.75 21.31
C SER A 140 -4.00 14.57 20.54
N GLU A 141 -3.06 14.92 19.67
CA GLU A 141 -2.24 14.01 18.89
C GLU A 141 -0.77 14.21 19.27
N SER A 142 -0.03 13.10 19.34
CA SER A 142 1.38 13.12 19.71
C SER A 142 2.25 13.73 18.60
N SER A 143 3.50 14.02 18.95
CA SER A 143 4.53 14.20 17.93
C SER A 143 4.74 12.93 17.11
N TYR A 144 5.29 13.09 15.90
CA TYR A 144 5.67 11.97 15.06
C TYR A 144 6.78 11.11 15.68
N THR A 145 6.73 9.80 15.45
CA THR A 145 7.85 8.88 15.68
C THR A 145 9.07 9.26 14.83
N ARG A 146 10.20 8.57 15.03
CA ARG A 146 11.32 8.60 14.07
C ARG A 146 10.82 8.21 12.68
N GLU A 147 11.31 8.91 11.66
CA GLU A 147 11.00 8.62 10.27
C GLU A 147 11.74 7.36 9.81
N ILE A 148 11.04 6.48 9.09
CA ILE A 148 11.56 5.26 8.49
C ILE A 148 11.52 5.41 6.97
N PHE A 149 12.61 5.07 6.29
CA PHE A 149 12.67 5.06 4.83
C PHE A 149 12.59 3.63 4.30
N LEU A 150 11.66 3.38 3.38
CA LEU A 150 11.56 2.13 2.65
C LEU A 150 11.94 2.39 1.19
N PRO A 151 12.97 1.71 0.66
CA PRO A 151 13.29 1.78 -0.76
C PRO A 151 12.17 1.14 -1.59
N PRO A 152 12.12 1.40 -2.91
CA PRO A 152 11.17 0.74 -3.79
C PRO A 152 11.34 -0.78 -3.68
N PRO A 153 10.25 -1.56 -3.77
CA PRO A 153 10.36 -3.01 -3.89
C PRO A 153 11.19 -3.32 -5.13
N THR A 154 12.41 -3.82 -4.93
CA THR A 154 13.20 -4.34 -6.05
C THR A 154 12.44 -5.52 -6.61
N ALA A 155 12.13 -5.49 -7.92
CA ALA A 155 11.61 -6.65 -8.62
C ALA A 155 12.51 -7.83 -8.25
N SER A 156 11.96 -8.83 -7.56
CA SER A 156 12.71 -10.01 -7.19
C SER A 156 13.27 -10.58 -8.48
N ALA A 157 14.60 -10.58 -8.64
CA ALA A 157 15.22 -11.29 -9.74
C ALA A 157 14.63 -12.71 -9.77
N PRO A 158 14.30 -13.28 -10.94
CA PRO A 158 13.69 -14.60 -11.01
C PRO A 158 14.52 -15.55 -10.16
N ALA A 159 13.89 -16.14 -9.14
CA ALA A 159 14.54 -17.10 -8.27
C ALA A 159 15.13 -18.15 -9.20
N THR A 160 16.45 -18.10 -9.40
CA THR A 160 17.12 -19.18 -10.11
C THR A 160 16.82 -20.43 -9.29
N PRO A 161 16.36 -21.55 -9.88
CA PRO A 161 16.23 -22.82 -9.17
C PRO A 161 17.63 -23.26 -8.72
N GLY A 162 18.10 -22.64 -7.64
CA GLY A 162 19.41 -22.82 -7.07
C GLY A 162 19.29 -23.88 -6.00
N THR A 163 19.82 -25.06 -6.31
CA THR A 163 20.21 -26.12 -5.39
C THR A 163 20.56 -25.53 -4.03
N SER A 164 19.73 -25.77 -3.02
CA SER A 164 19.97 -25.34 -1.64
C SER A 164 21.17 -26.10 -1.08
N LEU A 165 22.35 -25.52 -1.20
CA LEU A 165 23.46 -25.88 -0.33
C LEU A 165 23.12 -25.43 1.09
N PRO A 166 23.35 -26.26 2.12
CA PRO A 166 23.14 -25.86 3.51
C PRO A 166 23.98 -24.61 3.82
N PRO A 167 23.44 -23.64 4.58
CA PRO A 167 24.15 -22.41 4.86
C PRO A 167 25.43 -22.71 5.63
N ALA A 168 26.55 -22.15 5.16
CA ALA A 168 27.79 -22.12 5.92
C ALA A 168 27.54 -21.40 7.26
N PRO A 169 28.17 -21.82 8.37
CA PRO A 169 27.98 -21.18 9.67
C PRO A 169 28.38 -19.70 9.56
N GLY A 170 27.41 -18.79 9.67
CA GLY A 170 27.64 -17.35 9.62
C GLY A 170 27.07 -16.60 8.41
N GLN A 171 26.32 -17.23 7.49
CA GLN A 171 25.57 -16.50 6.47
C GLN A 171 24.05 -16.54 6.71
N VAL A 172 23.47 -15.35 6.87
CA VAL A 172 22.02 -15.11 7.00
C VAL A 172 21.38 -15.14 5.61
N SER A 173 20.33 -15.93 5.44
CA SER A 173 19.59 -16.12 4.17
C SER A 173 18.79 -14.86 3.78
N PRO A 174 18.72 -14.47 2.50
CA PRO A 174 17.89 -13.35 2.04
C PRO A 174 16.45 -13.84 1.82
N ALA A 175 15.79 -14.30 2.87
CA ALA A 175 14.34 -14.36 2.89
C ALA A 175 13.87 -12.93 3.20
N ILE A 176 13.04 -12.37 2.32
CA ILE A 176 12.43 -11.04 2.45
C ILE A 176 11.48 -11.08 3.63
N ALA A 177 12.05 -10.93 4.82
CA ALA A 177 11.39 -10.63 6.06
C ALA A 177 12.17 -9.46 6.64
N HIS A 178 11.86 -8.25 6.16
CA HIS A 178 12.28 -7.03 6.85
C HIS A 178 11.54 -6.98 8.19
N THR A 179 12.03 -7.75 9.16
CA THR A 179 11.68 -7.61 10.57
C THR A 179 12.46 -6.39 11.07
N LEU A 180 11.87 -5.21 10.99
CA LEU A 180 12.39 -4.03 11.68
C LEU A 180 11.77 -3.95 13.07
N GLN A 181 12.53 -4.48 14.01
CA GLN A 181 12.38 -4.24 15.43
C GLN A 181 12.75 -2.77 15.71
N GLN A 182 11.94 -2.13 16.55
CA GLN A 182 12.16 -0.87 17.28
C GLN A 182 11.59 0.44 16.71
N ILE A 183 10.27 0.63 16.85
CA ILE A 183 9.74 1.92 17.31
C ILE A 183 9.91 1.92 18.85
N TYR A 184 11.13 2.19 19.33
CA TYR A 184 11.39 2.47 20.74
C TYR A 184 11.63 3.96 20.92
N SER A 185 10.88 4.50 21.88
CA SER A 185 11.02 5.81 22.54
C SER A 185 10.40 6.99 21.77
N LEU A 186 9.47 7.69 22.45
CA LEU A 186 8.79 8.95 22.07
C LEU A 186 7.42 8.88 21.38
N LEU A 187 6.54 7.99 21.86
CA LEU A 187 5.11 8.30 21.89
C LEU A 187 4.75 8.61 23.35
N LEU A 188 5.33 9.64 23.95
CA LEU A 188 4.76 10.20 25.16
C LEU A 188 3.94 11.41 24.73
N LEU A 189 2.62 11.35 24.95
CA LEU A 189 1.75 12.52 24.96
C LEU A 189 2.12 13.35 26.20
N ARG A 190 3.30 13.98 26.16
CA ARG A 190 3.70 14.97 27.16
C ARG A 190 4.18 16.19 26.42
N ASP A 191 3.50 17.30 26.73
CA ASP A 191 3.74 18.64 26.23
C ASP A 191 5.21 19.09 26.36
#